data_AF-A0A8H5CCP5-F1
#
_entry.id   AF-A0A8H5CCP5-F1
#
_cell.length_a   1.000
_cell.length_b   1.000
_cell.length_c   1.000
_cell.angle_alpha   90.00
_cell.angle_beta   90.00
_cell.angle_gamma   90.00
#
_symmetry.space_group_name_H-M   'P 1'
#
loop_
_entity.id
_entity.type
_entity.pdbx_description
1 polymer ?
#
loop_
_entity_poly.entity_id
_entity_poly.type
_entity_poly.pdbx_seq_one_letter_code
_entity_poly.pdbx_strand_id
1 'polypeptide(L)'
;MIGAILAYRGVLSTLRILGPTGVGKSTFIRNVLSGVDATHSQMPDIGEGSTACTQKITHYVVDLPSRGVAGTRAGGRRLILVDTPGLDSHGTPEHSFELLRSITVWLASLHHDKLKLGAIIYMYPIYPGRITRNELAIFRVFKKICGTQNLARVITITTKFLDTE
;
A
#
# COMPACT_ATOMS: atom_id res chain seq x y z
N MET A 1 0.55 14.30 0.97
CA MET A 1 0.41 12.94 0.38
C MET A 1 -1.02 12.41 0.36
N ILE A 2 -1.76 12.44 1.47
CA ILE A 2 -3.20 12.09 1.49
C ILE A 2 -3.96 12.87 0.39
N GLY A 3 -3.69 14.17 0.25
CA GLY A 3 -4.25 14.98 -0.85
C GLY A 3 -3.97 14.47 -2.26
N ALA A 4 -2.82 13.83 -2.51
CA ALA A 4 -2.51 13.22 -3.82
C ALA A 4 -3.32 11.94 -4.06
N ILE A 5 -3.57 11.15 -2.99
CA ILE A 5 -4.44 9.97 -3.04
C ILE A 5 -5.90 10.39 -3.30
N LEU A 6 -6.39 11.43 -2.62
CA LEU A 6 -7.75 11.95 -2.84
C LEU A 6 -7.92 12.62 -4.22
N ALA A 7 -6.82 13.14 -4.79
CA ALA A 7 -6.79 13.70 -6.14
C ALA A 7 -6.77 12.63 -7.25
N TYR A 8 -6.59 11.35 -6.92
CA TYR A 8 -6.50 10.25 -7.88
C TYR A 8 -7.79 10.13 -8.72
N ARG A 9 -7.68 10.16 -10.05
CA ARG A 9 -8.83 10.34 -10.96
C ARG A 9 -9.49 9.04 -11.46
N GLY A 10 -9.02 7.86 -11.06
CA GLY A 10 -9.63 6.60 -11.51
C GLY A 10 -11.00 6.33 -10.88
N VAL A 11 -11.87 5.66 -11.64
CA VAL A 11 -13.25 5.34 -11.25
C VAL A 11 -13.30 4.14 -10.30
N LEU A 12 -12.54 3.08 -10.59
CA LEU A 12 -12.32 1.95 -9.71
C LEU A 12 -10.84 1.58 -9.78
N SER A 13 -10.10 1.77 -8.69
CA SER A 13 -8.64 1.57 -8.73
C SER A 13 -8.06 1.10 -7.40
N THR A 14 -6.97 0.34 -7.49
CA THR A 14 -6.24 -0.14 -6.31
C THR A 14 -5.00 0.71 -6.03
N LEU A 15 -4.78 1.00 -4.75
CA LEU A 15 -3.52 1.51 -4.22
C LEU A 15 -2.89 0.44 -3.34
N ARG A 16 -1.73 -0.08 -3.74
CA ARG A 16 -1.06 -1.17 -3.03
C ARG A 16 0.06 -0.62 -2.17
N ILE A 17 0.13 -1.01 -0.90
CA ILE A 17 1.14 -0.49 0.02
C ILE A 17 2.10 -1.62 0.37
N LEU A 18 3.37 -1.46 -0.01
CA LEU A 18 4.47 -2.41 0.15
C LEU A 18 5.56 -1.78 1.02
N GLY A 19 6.35 -2.62 1.70
CA GLY A 19 7.46 -2.18 2.55
C GLY A 19 7.74 -3.18 3.68
N PRO A 20 8.86 -3.03 4.41
CA PRO A 20 9.22 -3.92 5.50
C PRO A 20 8.21 -3.85 6.67
N THR A 21 8.32 -4.80 7.60
CA THR A 21 7.51 -4.87 8.82
C THR A 21 7.80 -3.64 9.67
N GLY A 22 6.76 -3.08 10.31
CA GLY A 22 6.92 -1.92 11.20
C GLY A 22 7.27 -0.60 10.50
N VAL A 23 7.17 -0.51 9.17
CA VAL A 23 7.39 0.75 8.43
C VAL A 23 6.19 1.71 8.47
N GLY A 24 5.04 1.26 8.97
CA GLY A 24 3.83 2.08 9.14
C GLY A 24 2.76 1.94 8.04
N LYS A 25 2.70 0.81 7.32
CA LYS A 25 1.72 0.57 6.23
C LYS A 25 0.27 0.65 6.73
N SER A 26 -0.06 -0.10 7.78
CA SER A 26 -1.41 -0.13 8.35
C SER A 26 -1.77 1.22 9.01
N THR A 27 -0.80 1.88 9.63
CA THR A 27 -0.94 3.27 10.14
C THR A 27 -1.25 4.26 9.04
N PHE A 28 -0.56 4.15 7.91
CA PHE A 28 -0.82 4.99 6.76
C PHE A 28 -2.25 4.80 6.23
N ILE A 29 -2.71 3.55 6.10
CA ILE A 29 -4.09 3.25 5.68
C ILE A 29 -5.09 3.83 6.69
N ARG A 30 -4.88 3.59 7.99
CA ARG A 30 -5.75 4.13 9.05
C ARG A 30 -5.87 5.65 8.93
N ASN A 31 -4.76 6.36 8.77
CA ASN A 31 -4.77 7.81 8.62
C ASN A 31 -5.49 8.28 7.36
N VAL A 32 -5.37 7.54 6.25
CA VAL A 32 -6.14 7.84 5.02
C VAL A 32 -7.63 7.63 5.26
N LEU A 33 -8.01 6.53 5.93
CA LEU A 33 -9.41 6.21 6.23
C LEU A 33 -10.05 7.19 7.22
N SER A 34 -9.31 7.67 8.22
CA SER A 34 -9.80 8.70 9.15
C SER A 34 -9.99 10.07 8.50
N GLY A 35 -9.29 10.35 7.39
CA GLY A 35 -9.38 11.62 6.66
C GLY A 35 -10.50 11.67 5.62
N VAL A 36 -11.31 10.62 5.51
CA VAL A 36 -12.44 10.51 4.57
C VAL A 36 -13.65 9.96 5.33
N ASP A 37 -14.87 10.27 4.89
CA ASP A 37 -16.09 9.60 5.38
C ASP A 37 -16.13 8.15 4.88
N ALA A 38 -15.25 7.29 5.42
CA ALA A 38 -15.21 5.86 5.16
C ALA A 38 -16.38 5.17 5.88
N THR A 39 -17.58 5.39 5.38
CA THR A 39 -18.86 4.99 5.99
C THR A 39 -19.06 3.47 6.13
N HIS A 40 -18.20 2.63 5.53
CA HIS A 40 -18.39 1.17 5.50
C HIS A 40 -17.13 0.31 5.61
N SER A 41 -15.97 0.87 5.96
CA SER A 41 -14.72 0.08 6.03
C SER A 41 -14.29 -0.19 7.47
N GLN A 42 -14.14 -1.48 7.81
CA GLN A 42 -13.49 -1.93 9.05
C GLN A 42 -12.10 -1.28 9.15
N MET A 43 -11.75 -0.66 10.28
CA MET A 43 -10.43 -0.03 10.43
C MET A 43 -9.32 -1.08 10.50
N PRO A 44 -8.11 -0.79 9.97
CA PRO A 44 -6.95 -1.66 10.14
C PRO A 44 -6.62 -1.84 11.61
N ASP A 45 -6.34 -3.07 12.02
CA ASP A 45 -5.74 -3.34 13.32
C ASP A 45 -4.28 -2.87 13.31
N ILE A 46 -3.88 -2.12 14.33
CA ILE A 46 -2.51 -1.61 14.48
C ILE A 46 -2.07 -2.06 15.86
N GLY A 47 -1.19 -3.06 15.91
CA GLY A 47 -0.58 -3.45 17.17
C GLY A 47 0.41 -2.40 17.66
N GLU A 48 0.40 -2.16 18.96
CA GLU A 48 1.41 -1.41 19.68
C GLU A 48 2.65 -2.31 19.87
N GLY A 49 3.51 -2.42 18.86
CA GLY A 49 4.81 -3.08 19.01
C GLY A 49 5.22 -4.02 17.87
N SER A 50 6.51 -4.39 17.90
CA SER A 50 7.32 -5.08 16.88
C SER A 50 6.88 -6.50 16.48
N THR A 51 5.58 -6.82 16.48
CA THR A 51 5.05 -8.06 15.91
C THR A 51 4.25 -7.75 14.65
N ALA A 52 4.47 -8.51 13.58
CA ALA A 52 3.75 -8.31 12.32
C ALA A 52 2.26 -8.63 12.52
N CYS A 53 1.44 -7.62 12.79
CA CYS A 53 -0.01 -7.79 12.94
C CYS A 53 -0.67 -8.23 11.63
N THR A 54 -0.14 -7.76 10.49
CA THR A 54 -0.66 -8.08 9.17
C THR A 54 -0.01 -9.36 8.64
N GLN A 55 -0.64 -10.50 8.85
CA GLN A 55 -0.20 -11.81 8.34
C GLN A 55 -0.82 -12.19 6.98
N LYS A 56 -1.88 -11.49 6.56
CA LYS A 56 -2.60 -11.71 5.30
C LYS A 56 -2.83 -10.38 4.59
N ILE A 57 -2.96 -10.43 3.26
CA ILE A 57 -3.30 -9.25 2.47
C ILE A 57 -4.75 -8.87 2.77
N THR A 58 -4.96 -7.61 3.15
CA THR A 58 -6.28 -7.06 3.51
C THR A 58 -6.56 -5.84 2.63
N HIS A 59 -7.83 -5.61 2.28
CA HIS A 59 -8.22 -4.46 1.48
C HIS A 59 -9.32 -3.65 2.15
N TYR A 60 -9.30 -2.35 1.91
CA TYR A 60 -10.22 -1.37 2.46
C TYR A 60 -10.79 -0.53 1.32
N VAL A 61 -12.11 -0.34 1.32
CA VAL A 61 -12.81 0.34 0.23
C VAL A 61 -13.16 1.76 0.67
N VAL A 62 -12.76 2.72 -0.14
CA VAL A 62 -13.02 4.15 0.09
C VAL A 62 -13.83 4.66 -1.09
N ASP A 63 -15.04 5.12 -0.81
CA ASP A 63 -15.82 5.89 -1.76
C ASP A 63 -15.37 7.36 -1.68
N LEU A 64 -14.70 7.80 -2.74
CA LEU A 64 -14.22 9.16 -2.89
C LEU A 64 -15.32 10.03 -3.52
N PRO A 65 -15.52 11.26 -3.03
CA PRO A 65 -16.47 12.18 -3.62
C PRO A 65 -16.15 12.41 -5.10
N SER A 66 -17.17 12.47 -5.94
CA SER A 66 -16.99 12.78 -7.36
C SER A 66 -16.39 14.17 -7.53
N ARG A 67 -15.23 14.28 -8.18
CA ARG A 67 -14.71 15.59 -8.60
C ARG A 67 -15.42 15.98 -9.89
N GLY A 68 -16.61 16.57 -9.76
CA GLY A 68 -17.38 17.14 -10.86
C GLY A 68 -17.86 18.54 -10.48
N VAL A 69 -17.66 19.48 -11.40
CA VAL A 69 -18.24 20.83 -11.44
C VAL A 69 -19.70 20.80 -10.99
N ALA A 70 -20.12 21.80 -10.21
CA ALA A 70 -21.50 21.99 -9.79
C ALA A 70 -22.45 21.73 -10.96
N GLY A 71 -23.25 20.66 -10.87
CA GLY A 71 -24.27 20.33 -11.88
C GLY A 71 -24.14 18.99 -12.59
N THR A 72 -23.06 18.21 -12.43
CA THR A 72 -22.99 16.86 -13.04
C THR A 72 -23.15 15.76 -11.98
N ARG A 73 -24.27 15.01 -12.06
CA ARG A 73 -24.48 13.76 -11.31
C ARG A 73 -23.56 12.67 -11.88
N ALA A 74 -22.27 12.70 -11.54
CA ALA A 74 -21.31 11.68 -11.98
C ALA A 74 -21.00 10.72 -10.82
N GLY A 75 -21.15 9.42 -11.06
CA GLY A 75 -21.04 8.35 -10.07
C GLY A 75 -19.76 8.37 -9.22
N GLY A 76 -19.87 7.88 -7.99
CA GLY A 76 -18.78 7.87 -7.01
C GLY A 76 -17.52 7.17 -7.53
N ARG A 77 -16.35 7.68 -7.14
CA ARG A 77 -15.06 7.04 -7.40
C ARG A 77 -14.76 6.08 -6.27
N ARG A 78 -14.34 4.86 -6.56
CA ARG A 78 -13.99 3.86 -5.55
C ARG A 78 -12.49 3.56 -5.56
N LEU A 79 -11.85 3.80 -4.43
CA LEU A 79 -10.45 3.49 -4.19
C LEU A 79 -10.36 2.26 -3.28
N ILE A 80 -9.54 1.28 -3.66
CA ILE A 80 -9.25 0.10 -2.85
C ILE A 80 -7.83 0.24 -2.32
N LEU A 81 -7.69 0.45 -1.01
CA LEU A 81 -6.41 0.46 -0.31
C LEU A 81 -6.05 -0.97 0.05
N VAL A 82 -4.84 -1.40 -0.26
CA VAL A 82 -4.39 -2.78 -0.05
C VAL A 82 -3.23 -2.77 0.94
N ASP A 83 -3.48 -3.31 2.12
CA ASP A 83 -2.44 -3.59 3.11
C ASP A 83 -1.79 -4.94 2.81
N THR A 84 -0.47 -5.00 2.92
CA THR A 84 0.29 -6.21 2.67
C THR A 84 1.15 -6.57 3.89
N PRO A 85 1.43 -7.86 4.12
CA PRO A 85 2.47 -8.26 5.06
C PRO A 85 3.80 -7.57 4.76
N GLY A 86 4.65 -7.44 5.79
CA GLY A 86 6.00 -6.89 5.60
C GLY A 86 6.82 -7.73 4.63
N LEU A 87 7.60 -7.07 3.77
CA LEU A 87 8.44 -7.77 2.78
C LEU A 87 9.58 -8.61 3.40
N ASP A 88 9.80 -8.44 4.69
CA ASP A 88 10.84 -9.04 5.53
C ASP A 88 10.29 -10.06 6.54
N SER A 89 8.98 -10.32 6.55
CA SER A 89 8.28 -11.04 7.63
C SER A 89 8.74 -12.47 7.86
N HIS A 90 9.64 -12.99 7.02
CA HIS A 90 10.17 -14.33 7.12
C HIS A 90 11.69 -14.47 6.96
N GLY A 91 12.45 -13.37 6.90
CA GLY A 91 13.92 -13.38 7.13
C GLY A 91 14.84 -14.16 6.17
N THR A 92 14.34 -15.06 5.30
CA THR A 92 15.17 -15.84 4.36
C THR A 92 14.75 -15.67 2.89
N PRO A 93 15.67 -15.91 1.93
CA PRO A 93 15.39 -15.81 0.49
C PRO A 93 14.28 -16.77 0.01
N GLU A 94 14.11 -17.91 0.66
CA GLU A 94 13.14 -18.94 0.29
C GLU A 94 11.71 -18.45 0.60
N HIS A 95 11.53 -17.76 1.73
CA HIS A 95 10.26 -17.13 2.07
C HIS A 95 9.91 -15.91 1.24
N SER A 96 10.89 -15.32 0.54
CA SER A 96 10.61 -14.27 -0.45
C SER A 96 9.72 -14.82 -1.58
N PHE A 97 9.83 -16.11 -1.91
CA PHE A 97 8.98 -16.75 -2.92
C PHE A 97 7.54 -16.96 -2.43
N GLU A 98 7.34 -17.33 -1.17
CA GLU A 98 6.01 -17.49 -0.57
C GLU A 98 5.25 -16.16 -0.51
N LEU A 99 5.95 -15.09 -0.12
CA LEU A 99 5.40 -13.75 -0.14
C LEU A 99 5.10 -13.26 -1.57
N LEU A 100 6.03 -13.48 -2.51
CA LEU A 100 5.80 -13.19 -3.92
C LEU A 100 4.56 -13.92 -4.42
N ARG A 101 4.45 -15.22 -4.12
CA ARG A 101 3.32 -16.07 -4.50
C ARG A 101 2.02 -15.58 -3.88
N SER A 102 1.98 -15.26 -2.59
CA SER A 102 0.75 -14.80 -1.93
C SER A 102 0.26 -13.48 -2.52
N ILE A 103 1.18 -12.56 -2.79
CA ILE A 103 0.88 -11.31 -3.50
C ILE A 103 0.40 -11.62 -4.91
N THR A 104 1.12 -12.42 -5.70
CA THR A 104 0.72 -12.76 -7.07
C THR A 104 -0.64 -13.46 -7.13
N VAL A 105 -0.92 -14.40 -6.23
CA VAL A 105 -2.22 -15.07 -6.14
C VAL A 105 -3.32 -14.08 -5.79
N TRP A 106 -3.08 -13.19 -4.84
CA TRP A 106 -4.04 -12.15 -4.49
C TRP A 106 -4.27 -11.19 -5.68
N LEU A 107 -3.20 -10.82 -6.40
CA LEU A 107 -3.30 -10.02 -7.62
C LEU A 107 -4.11 -10.73 -8.71
N ALA A 108 -3.87 -12.03 -8.92
CA ALA A 108 -4.62 -12.84 -9.87
C ALA A 108 -6.10 -12.98 -9.47
N SER A 109 -6.38 -13.09 -8.17
CA SER A 109 -7.76 -13.16 -7.65
C SER A 109 -8.56 -11.88 -7.92
N LEU A 110 -7.85 -10.77 -8.11
CA LEU A 110 -8.43 -9.47 -8.42
C LEU A 110 -8.60 -9.20 -9.93
N HIS A 111 -8.22 -10.13 -10.81
CA HIS A 111 -8.48 -10.01 -12.26
C HIS A 111 -9.98 -10.14 -12.57
N HIS A 112 -10.75 -9.14 -12.14
CA HIS A 112 -11.98 -8.73 -12.78
C HIS A 112 -11.64 -7.61 -13.75
N ASP A 113 -12.16 -7.67 -14.98
CA ASP A 113 -11.86 -6.77 -16.11
C ASP A 113 -12.03 -5.26 -15.84
N LYS A 114 -12.57 -4.89 -14.67
CA LYS A 114 -12.86 -3.51 -14.27
C LYS A 114 -11.88 -2.93 -13.26
N LEU A 115 -11.06 -3.73 -12.58
CA LEU A 115 -10.17 -3.24 -11.53
C LEU A 115 -8.79 -2.84 -12.08
N LYS A 116 -8.47 -1.55 -12.05
CA LYS A 116 -7.18 -1.04 -12.54
C LYS A 116 -6.18 -0.86 -11.40
N LEU A 117 -4.92 -1.24 -11.64
CA LEU A 117 -3.82 -0.83 -10.77
C LEU A 117 -3.62 0.69 -10.89
N GLY A 118 -3.92 1.42 -9.80
CA GLY A 118 -3.73 2.86 -9.75
C GLY A 118 -2.30 3.25 -9.43
N ALA A 119 -1.81 2.84 -8.26
CA ALA A 119 -0.43 3.06 -7.85
C ALA A 119 0.08 1.98 -6.88
N ILE A 120 1.40 1.88 -6.79
CA ILE A 120 2.13 1.09 -5.80
C ILE A 120 2.86 2.06 -4.90
N ILE A 121 2.54 2.07 -3.62
CA ILE A 121 3.26 2.80 -2.59
C ILE A 121 4.33 1.88 -2.03
N TYR A 122 5.60 2.28 -2.13
CA TYR A 122 6.70 1.62 -1.46
C TYR A 122 7.14 2.48 -0.26
N MET A 123 6.89 1.98 0.95
CA MET A 123 7.29 2.62 2.20
C MET A 123 8.64 2.09 2.65
N TYR A 124 9.54 3.01 3.01
CA TYR A 124 10.89 2.70 3.46
C TYR A 124 11.26 3.55 4.70
N PRO A 125 11.83 2.96 5.77
CA PRO A 125 12.25 3.74 6.94
C PRO A 125 13.50 4.58 6.61
N ILE A 126 13.49 5.87 6.98
CA ILE A 126 14.65 6.76 6.83
C ILE A 126 15.64 6.52 7.97
N TYR A 127 16.48 5.48 7.84
CA TYR A 127 17.60 5.29 8.76
C TYR A 127 18.75 6.25 8.44
N PRO A 128 19.51 6.73 9.43
CA PRO A 128 20.74 7.43 9.16
C PRO A 128 21.79 6.43 8.64
N GLY A 129 22.01 6.45 7.31
CA GLY A 129 23.37 6.37 6.78
C GLY A 129 23.83 5.16 5.97
N ARG A 130 23.03 4.12 5.67
CA ARG A 130 23.36 3.09 4.65
C ARG A 130 22.18 2.15 4.33
N ILE A 131 22.10 1.68 3.09
CA ILE A 131 21.29 0.52 2.70
C ILE A 131 22.09 -0.75 3.01
N THR A 132 21.51 -1.64 3.81
CA THR A 132 22.06 -2.93 4.20
C THR A 132 21.86 -3.99 3.10
N ARG A 133 22.62 -5.09 3.18
CA ARG A 133 22.46 -6.25 2.27
C ARG A 133 21.04 -6.83 2.33
N ASN A 134 20.42 -6.81 3.52
CA ASN A 134 19.06 -7.29 3.72
C ASN A 134 18.03 -6.38 3.04
N GLU A 135 18.18 -5.06 3.17
CA GLU A 135 17.31 -4.08 2.49
C GLU A 135 17.45 -4.17 0.97
N LEU A 136 18.65 -4.44 0.44
CA LEU A 136 18.84 -4.73 -0.98
C LEU A 136 18.10 -6.00 -1.44
N ALA A 137 18.08 -7.05 -0.61
CA ALA A 137 17.34 -8.27 -0.92
C ALA A 137 15.83 -7.98 -0.95
N ILE A 138 15.30 -7.26 0.04
CA ILE A 138 13.91 -6.82 0.10
C ILE A 138 13.55 -5.96 -1.13
N PHE A 139 14.42 -5.04 -1.51
CA PHE A 139 14.21 -4.21 -2.70
C PHE A 139 14.18 -5.02 -4.00
N ARG A 140 14.96 -6.11 -4.10
CA ARG A 140 14.89 -7.03 -5.25
C ARG A 140 13.54 -7.76 -5.31
N VAL A 141 13.01 -8.18 -4.17
CA VAL A 141 11.66 -8.78 -4.07
C VAL A 141 10.61 -7.77 -4.51
N PHE A 142 10.67 -6.54 -4.00
CA PHE A 142 9.81 -5.44 -4.43
C PHE A 142 9.83 -5.22 -5.95
N LYS A 143 11.02 -5.18 -6.57
CA LYS A 143 11.15 -5.03 -8.03
C LYS A 143 10.49 -6.18 -8.80
N LYS A 144 10.58 -7.41 -8.29
CA LYS A 144 9.89 -8.58 -8.86
C LYS A 144 8.37 -8.47 -8.73
N ILE A 145 7.86 -8.00 -7.59
CA ILE A 145 6.41 -7.77 -7.37
C ILE A 145 5.86 -6.73 -8.34
N CYS A 146 6.56 -5.61 -8.49
CA CYS A 146 6.09 -4.51 -9.33
C CYS A 146 6.07 -4.90 -10.81
N GLY A 147 7.11 -5.60 -11.27
CA GLY A 147 7.38 -5.73 -12.68
C GLY A 147 7.79 -4.40 -13.32
N THR A 148 8.50 -4.45 -14.44
CA THR A 148 9.01 -3.26 -15.13
C THR A 148 7.89 -2.36 -15.66
N GLN A 149 6.77 -2.95 -16.05
CA GLN A 149 5.59 -2.29 -16.60
C GLN A 149 4.83 -1.40 -15.60
N ASN A 150 5.04 -1.58 -14.29
CA ASN A 150 4.36 -0.80 -13.26
C ASN A 150 5.29 0.17 -12.52
N LEU A 151 6.56 0.27 -12.88
CA LEU A 151 7.51 1.18 -12.23
C LEU A 151 7.07 2.65 -12.32
N ALA A 152 6.44 3.06 -13.43
CA ALA A 152 5.86 4.39 -13.60
C ALA A 152 4.69 4.69 -12.64
N ARG A 153 4.15 3.67 -11.96
CA ARG A 153 3.07 3.78 -10.98
C ARG A 153 3.56 3.65 -9.54
N VAL A 154 4.89 3.57 -9.33
CA VAL A 154 5.48 3.49 -8.00
C VAL A 154 5.64 4.88 -7.39
N ILE A 155 5.16 5.03 -6.16
CA ILE A 155 5.38 6.20 -5.30
C ILE A 155 6.18 5.74 -4.10
N THR A 156 7.36 6.31 -3.88
CA THR A 156 8.18 6.00 -2.71
C THR A 156 7.85 6.95 -1.56
N ILE A 157 7.70 6.40 -0.36
CA ILE A 157 7.45 7.15 0.88
C ILE A 157 8.54 6.79 1.88
N THR A 158 9.12 7.80 2.52
CA THR A 158 9.99 7.61 3.68
C THR A 158 9.21 7.76 4.99
N THR A 159 9.48 6.90 5.97
CA THR A 159 8.88 6.96 7.32
C THR A 159 9.95 6.97 8.41
N LYS A 160 9.55 7.17 9.68
CA LYS A 160 10.46 7.25 10.84
C LYS A 160 11.50 8.38 10.74
N PHE A 161 11.06 9.58 10.35
CA PHE A 161 11.90 10.76 10.49
C PHE A 161 12.35 10.87 11.96
N LEU A 162 13.64 11.08 12.19
CA LEU A 162 14.12 11.42 13.52
C LEU A 162 13.43 12.73 13.93
N ASP A 163 12.83 12.75 15.10
CA ASP A 163 12.48 13.99 15.76
C ASP A 163 13.80 14.71 16.05
N THR A 164 14.13 15.69 15.22
CA THR A 164 15.23 16.61 15.52
C THR A 164 14.71 17.54 16.60
N GLU A 165 15.17 17.33 17.84
CA GLU A 165 15.11 18.35 18.89
C GLU A 165 15.99 19.57 18.54
#